data_AF-A0A0X3BKM4-F1
#
_entry.id   AF-A0A0X3BKM4-F1
#
_cell.length_a   1.000
_cell.length_b   1.000
_cell.length_c   1.000
_cell.angle_alpha   90.00
_cell.angle_beta   90.00
_cell.angle_gamma   90.00
#
_symmetry.space_group_name_H-M   'P 1'
#
loop_
_entity.id
_entity.type
_entity.pdbx_description
1 polymer ?
#
loop_
_entity_poly.entity_id
_entity_poly.type
_entity_poly.pdbx_seq_one_letter_code
_entity_poly.pdbx_strand_id
1 'polypeptide(L)' 'MNEHILLNKAFRYSEPATKTIPQDCTFQEKQGYWTKNSTGEVMILSDDPCHLVTKKADIETGEDLKGE' A
#
# COMPACT_ATOMS: atom_id res chain seq x y z
N MET A 1 -0.88 -18.63 24.87
CA MET A 1 -2.22 -19.01 24.39
C MET A 1 -2.01 -19.60 23.01
N ASN A 2 -2.40 -20.86 22.77
CA ASN A 2 -2.13 -21.50 21.48
C ASN A 2 -3.01 -20.88 20.41
N GLU A 3 -2.42 -20.49 19.28
CA GLU A 3 -3.16 -20.01 18.12
C GLU A 3 -4.07 -21.12 17.57
N HIS A 4 -5.21 -20.73 17.00
CA HIS A 4 -6.19 -21.64 16.41
C HIS A 4 -5.53 -22.51 15.32
N ILE A 5 -5.92 -23.78 15.19
CA ILE A 5 -5.31 -24.75 14.27
C ILE A 5 -5.23 -24.28 12.81
N LEU A 6 -6.20 -23.46 12.38
CA LEU A 6 -6.22 -22.87 11.04
C LEU A 6 -5.08 -21.86 10.83
N LEU A 7 -4.76 -21.04 11.84
CA LEU A 7 -3.66 -20.08 11.77
C LEU A 7 -2.29 -20.76 11.70
N ASN A 8 -2.17 -21.95 12.29
CA ASN A 8 -0.95 -22.76 12.25
C ASN A 8 -0.74 -23.44 10.89
N LYS A 9 -1.81 -23.72 10.16
CA LYS A 9 -1.77 -24.41 8.85
C LYS A 9 -1.89 -23.47 7.66
N ALA A 10 -2.25 -22.20 7.89
CA ALA A 10 -2.32 -21.21 6.83
C ALA A 10 -0.92 -20.88 6.30
N PHE A 11 -0.79 -20.84 4.98
CA PHE A 11 0.38 -20.26 4.34
C PHE A 11 0.39 -18.75 4.62
N ARG A 12 1.53 -18.22 5.10
CA ARG A 12 1.70 -16.79 5.39
C ARG A 12 2.70 -16.22 4.40
N TYR A 13 2.28 -15.21 3.66
CA TYR A 13 3.22 -14.41 2.87
C TYR A 13 4.09 -13.59 3.80
N SER A 14 5.39 -13.48 3.48
CA SER A 14 6.26 -12.53 4.17
C SER A 14 5.78 -11.13 3.85
N GLU A 15 5.46 -10.34 4.89
CA GLU A 15 5.19 -8.92 4.68
C GLU A 15 6.42 -8.25 4.04
N PRO A 16 6.26 -7.54 2.92
CA PRO A 16 7.35 -6.78 2.35
C PRO A 16 7.77 -5.69 3.35
N ALA A 17 9.06 -5.61 3.65
CA ALA A 17 9.62 -4.63 4.58
C ALA A 17 9.41 -3.16 4.12
N THR A 18 9.04 -2.95 2.87
CA THR A 18 8.80 -1.64 2.29
C THR A 18 7.46 -1.09 2.73
N LYS A 19 7.48 -0.16 3.69
CA LYS A 19 6.34 0.72 3.95
C LYS A 19 6.02 1.49 2.67
N THR A 20 4.82 1.29 2.15
CA THR A 20 4.24 1.98 0.98
C THR A 20 3.75 3.39 1.32
N ILE A 21 4.22 3.97 2.43
CA ILE A 21 3.83 5.32 2.81
C ILE A 21 4.62 6.30 1.92
N PRO A 22 3.94 7.20 1.19
CA PRO A 22 4.62 8.20 0.40
C PRO A 22 5.52 9.07 1.28
N GLN A 23 6.78 9.22 0.88
CA GLN A 23 7.71 10.11 1.59
C GLN A 23 7.27 11.56 1.42
N ASP A 24 7.49 12.37 2.46
CA ASP A 24 7.13 13.80 2.48
C ASP A 24 5.64 14.10 2.24
N CYS A 25 4.75 13.16 2.54
CA CYS A 25 3.31 13.38 2.49
C CYS A 25 2.65 13.21 3.87
N THR A 26 1.58 13.96 4.10
CA THR A 26 0.69 13.81 5.26
C THR A 26 -0.70 13.39 4.77
N PHE A 27 -1.28 12.36 5.39
CA PHE A 27 -2.65 11.94 5.10
C PHE A 27 -3.63 12.87 5.81
N GLN A 28 -4.48 13.54 5.04
CA GLN A 28 -5.49 14.45 5.54
C GLN A 28 -6.78 13.67 5.80
N GLU A 29 -6.95 13.15 7.03
CA GLU A 29 -8.05 12.22 7.37
C GLU A 29 -9.45 12.76 7.02
N LYS A 30 -9.69 14.05 7.26
CA LYS A 30 -11.00 14.67 6.96
C LYS A 30 -11.29 14.76 5.47
N GLN A 31 -10.25 14.83 4.65
CA GLN A 31 -10.34 15.01 3.21
C GLN A 31 -10.16 13.70 2.43
N GLY A 32 -9.59 12.68 3.07
CA GLY A 32 -9.40 11.34 2.49
C GLY A 32 -8.27 11.24 1.47
N TYR A 33 -7.32 12.19 1.44
CA TYR A 33 -6.20 12.18 0.51
C TYR A 33 -4.88 12.61 1.14
N TRP A 34 -3.78 12.33 0.46
CA TRP A 34 -2.43 12.76 0.84
C TRP A 34 -2.12 14.14 0.27
N THR A 35 -1.39 14.95 1.04
CA THR A 35 -0.81 16.24 0.61
C THR A 35 0.70 16.20 0.78
N LYS A 36 1.45 16.72 -0.21
CA LYS A 36 2.90 16.93 -0.06
C LYS A 36 3.16 18.00 0.99
N ASN A 37 4.07 17.76 1.93
CA ASN A 37 4.38 18.73 2.98
C ASN A 37 5.17 19.92 2.43
N SER A 38 6.01 19.67 1.43
CA SER A 38 6.83 20.69 0.76
C SER A 38 6.03 21.71 -0.05
N THR A 39 5.01 21.27 -0.80
CA THR A 39 4.23 22.15 -1.69
C THR A 39 2.81 22.44 -1.19
N GLY A 40 2.28 21.62 -0.28
CA GLY A 40 0.88 21.67 0.15
C GLY A 40 -0.10 21.12 -0.89
N GLU A 41 0.39 20.68 -2.05
CA GLU A 41 -0.45 20.16 -3.13
C GLU A 41 -1.00 18.78 -2.79
N VAL A 42 -2.18 18.49 -3.33
CA VAL A 42 -2.74 17.14 -3.29
C VAL A 42 -1.82 16.21 -4.08
N MET A 43 -1.34 15.15 -3.43
CA MET A 43 -0.30 14.27 -3.98
C MET A 43 -0.66 13.72 -5.37
N ILE A 44 -1.93 13.37 -5.61
CA ILE A 44 -2.39 12.81 -6.89
C ILE A 44 -2.42 13.84 -8.02
N LEU A 45 -2.39 15.14 -7.70
CA LEU A 45 -2.41 16.24 -8.64
C LEU A 45 -1.02 16.87 -8.84
N SER A 46 -0.03 16.47 -8.04
CA SER A 46 1.34 17.00 -8.15
C SER A 46 2.07 16.43 -9.37
N ASP A 47 3.05 17.19 -9.87
CA ASP A 47 3.88 16.83 -11.03
C ASP A 47 4.84 15.64 -10.79
N ASP A 48 4.90 15.18 -9.53
CA ASP A 48 5.66 14.00 -9.10
C ASP A 48 4.72 13.11 -8.26
N PRO A 49 3.75 12.44 -8.92
CA PRO A 49 2.89 11.50 -8.23
C PRO A 49 3.75 10.31 -7.80
N CYS A 50 3.72 10.00 -6.50
CA CYS A 50 4.31 8.76 -5.99
C CYS A 50 3.76 7.62 -6.84
N HIS A 51 4.63 6.95 -7.63
CA HIS A 51 4.21 5.97 -8.62
C HIS A 51 3.24 4.99 -7.98
N LEU A 52 2.00 4.98 -8.47
CA LEU A 52 1.00 4.02 -8.05
C LEU A 52 1.57 2.63 -8.31
N VAL A 53 1.93 1.92 -7.25
CA VAL A 53 2.19 0.48 -7.33
C VAL A 53 0.90 -0.15 -7.82
N THR A 54 0.97 -0.75 -9.00
CA THR A 54 -0.20 -1.32 -9.67
C THR A 54 -0.87 -2.34 -8.76
N LYS A 55 -2.21 -2.42 -8.80
CA LYS A 55 -2.99 -3.51 -8.19
C LYS A 55 -2.51 -4.92 -8.61
N LYS A 56 -1.73 -5.01 -9.70
CA LYS A 56 -1.00 -6.19 -10.15
C LYS A 56 0.12 -6.67 -9.21
N ALA A 57 0.40 -5.98 -8.11
CA ALA A 57 1.31 -6.47 -7.07
C ALA A 57 0.57 -7.00 -5.84
N ASP A 58 -0.77 -7.09 -5.92
CA ASP A 58 -1.60 -7.66 -4.86
C ASP A 58 -1.55 -9.19 -4.92
N ILE A 59 -0.68 -9.75 -4.08
CA ILE A 59 -0.48 -11.19 -3.89
C ILE A 59 -1.69 -11.82 -3.17
N GLU A 60 -2.40 -11.06 -2.33
CA GLU A 60 -3.54 -11.56 -1.55
C GLU A 60 -4.73 -11.92 -2.45
N THR A 61 -4.99 -11.12 -3.49
CA THR A 61 -6.08 -11.36 -4.44
C THR A 61 -5.67 -12.16 -5.69
N GLY A 62 -4.37 -12.47 -5.85
CA GLY A 62 -3.84 -13.18 -7.01
C GLY A 62 -3.87 -12.37 -8.30
N GLU A 63 -3.95 -11.03 -8.19
CA GLU A 63 -3.91 -10.12 -9.33
C GLU A 63 -2.50 -10.02 -9.95
N ASP A 64 -1.47 -10.45 -9.22
CA ASP A 64 -0.09 -10.62 -9.69
C ASP A 64 0.08 -11.71 -10.76
N LEU A 65 -0.81 -12.69 -10.77
CA LEU A 65 -0.82 -13.77 -11.74
C LEU A 65 -1.70 -13.49 -12.97
N LYS A 66 -2.42 -12.37 -12.99
CA LYS A 66 -3.27 -11.99 -14.12
C LYS A 66 -2.47 -11.21 -15.15
N GLY A 67 -1.89 -11.94 -16.10
CA GLY A 67 -1.38 -11.41 -17.37
C GLY A 67 0.10 -11.66 -17.59
N GLU A 68 0.39 -12.81 -18.19
CA GLU A 68 1.41 -12.93 -19.25
C GLU A 68 0.71 -13.34 -20.54
#